data_AF-C5A4K7-F1
#
_entry.id   AF-C5A4K7-F1
#
_cell.length_a   1.000
_cell.length_b   1.000
_cell.length_c   1.000
_cell.angle_alpha   90.00
_cell.angle_beta   90.00
_cell.angle_gamma   90.00
#
_symmetry.space_group_name_H-M   'P 1'
#
loop_
_entity.id
_entity.type
_entity.pdbx_description
1 polymer ?
#
loop_
_entity_poly.entity_id
_entity_poly.type
_entity_poly.pdbx_seq_one_letter_code
_entity_poly.pdbx_strand_id
1 'polypeptide(L)'
;MGEPKEPLAKFHAKVTRGGQFTFPLWTRVYHELDIGDYVELIVRVKHGQDIKRGMFVAKLVDKGNITIPKGLRDEMGIEKDSVIEILVIKAYRIKDLFGDHSNLIKQLSLSKYKLLTPEEERKLLS
;
A
#
# COMPACT_ATOMS: atom_id res chain seq x y z
N MET A 1 13.07 23.49 4.29
CA MET A 1 11.85 22.92 3.69
C MET A 1 12.33 21.88 2.69
N GLY A 2 12.09 20.60 2.96
CA GLY A 2 12.44 19.53 2.02
C GLY A 2 11.51 19.55 0.81
N GLU A 3 11.97 19.09 -0.34
CA GLU A 3 11.13 18.91 -1.52
C GLU A 3 10.05 17.86 -1.24
N PRO A 4 8.80 18.07 -1.70
CA PRO A 4 7.73 17.11 -1.50
C PRO A 4 8.11 15.76 -2.11
N LYS A 5 8.13 14.72 -1.28
CA LYS A 5 8.40 13.36 -1.70
C LYS A 5 7.19 12.81 -2.45
N GLU A 6 7.25 12.87 -3.77
CA GLU A 6 6.23 12.27 -4.62
C GLU A 6 6.10 10.76 -4.37
N PRO A 7 4.88 10.20 -4.40
CA PRO A 7 4.71 8.76 -4.34
C PRO A 7 5.36 8.11 -5.57
N LEU A 8 5.93 6.92 -5.39
CA LEU A 8 6.51 6.15 -6.49
C LEU A 8 5.50 5.93 -7.62
N ALA A 9 4.25 5.66 -7.25
CA ALA A 9 3.14 5.56 -8.19
C ALA A 9 1.82 5.93 -7.52
N LYS A 10 0.86 6.32 -8.36
CA LYS A 10 -0.52 6.63 -7.97
C LYS A 10 -1.49 6.02 -8.97
N PHE A 11 -2.47 5.27 -8.49
CA PHE A 11 -3.50 4.67 -9.36
C PHE A 11 -4.80 4.40 -8.60
N HIS A 12 -5.87 4.15 -9.35
CA HIS A 12 -7.14 3.68 -8.79
C HIS A 12 -7.28 2.17 -9.00
N ALA A 13 -7.93 1.50 -8.06
CA ALA A 13 -8.22 0.08 -8.17
C ALA A 13 -9.61 -0.25 -7.63
N LYS A 14 -10.22 -1.29 -8.21
CA LYS A 14 -11.48 -1.85 -7.73
C LYS A 14 -11.19 -2.99 -6.77
N VAL A 15 -11.85 -2.99 -5.62
CA VAL A 15 -11.70 -4.03 -4.60
C VAL A 15 -12.52 -5.26 -5.00
N THR A 16 -11.87 -6.41 -4.99
CA THR A 16 -12.47 -7.71 -5.34
C THR A 16 -12.93 -8.46 -4.08
N ARG A 17 -13.52 -9.64 -4.27
CA ARG A 17 -13.99 -10.49 -3.17
C ARG A 17 -12.81 -10.84 -2.25
N GLY A 18 -12.98 -10.65 -0.95
CA GLY A 18 -11.92 -10.87 0.05
C GLY A 18 -11.09 -9.63 0.36
N GLY A 19 -11.41 -8.47 -0.23
CA GLY A 19 -10.73 -7.21 0.08
C GLY A 19 -9.39 -7.05 -0.61
N GLN A 20 -9.28 -7.61 -1.82
CA GLN A 20 -8.05 -7.61 -2.60
C GLN A 20 -8.15 -6.60 -3.74
N PHE A 21 -7.00 -6.22 -4.31
CA PHE A 21 -6.93 -5.47 -5.55
C PHE A 21 -5.68 -5.89 -6.33
N THR A 22 -5.69 -5.65 -7.64
CA THR A 22 -4.55 -5.96 -8.50
C THR A 22 -3.64 -4.75 -8.63
N PHE A 23 -2.38 -4.92 -8.26
CA PHE A 23 -1.34 -3.93 -8.49
C PHE A 23 -1.00 -3.88 -10.01
N PRO A 24 -1.02 -2.70 -10.65
CA PRO A 24 -0.88 -2.60 -12.09
C PRO A 24 0.43 -3.21 -12.62
N LEU A 25 0.33 -3.99 -13.69
CA LEU A 25 1.50 -4.65 -14.31
C LEU A 25 2.59 -3.64 -14.69
N TRP A 26 2.21 -2.56 -15.38
CA TRP A 26 3.17 -1.57 -15.87
C TRP A 26 3.84 -0.78 -14.75
N THR A 27 3.15 -0.57 -13.62
CA THR A 27 3.77 0.00 -12.42
C THR A 27 4.82 -0.94 -11.84
N ARG A 28 4.57 -2.26 -11.82
CA ARG A 28 5.59 -3.23 -11.37
C ARG A 28 6.80 -3.25 -12.28
N VAL A 29 6.59 -3.28 -13.59
CA VAL A 29 7.66 -3.27 -14.60
C VAL A 29 8.50 -1.99 -14.47
N TYR A 30 7.85 -0.83 -14.38
CA TYR A 30 8.54 0.47 -14.29
C TYR A 30 9.41 0.59 -13.03
N HIS A 31 8.97 0.02 -11.90
CA HIS A 31 9.72 0.05 -10.64
C HIS A 31 10.56 -1.19 -10.37
N GLU A 32 10.66 -2.12 -11.34
CA GLU A 32 11.40 -3.37 -11.22
C GLU A 32 10.99 -4.20 -9.99
N LEU A 33 9.67 -4.33 -9.78
CA LEU A 33 9.08 -5.05 -8.64
C LEU A 33 8.73 -6.49 -9.02
N ASP A 34 9.25 -7.42 -8.23
CA ASP A 34 9.12 -8.86 -8.44
C ASP A 34 8.16 -9.52 -7.43
N ILE A 35 7.76 -10.76 -7.71
CA ILE A 35 7.01 -11.58 -6.74
C ILE A 35 7.91 -11.81 -5.53
N GLY A 36 7.37 -11.53 -4.34
CA GLY A 36 8.11 -11.63 -3.09
C GLY A 36 8.43 -10.27 -2.48
N ASP A 37 8.57 -9.23 -3.30
CA ASP A 37 8.89 -7.89 -2.84
C ASP A 37 7.78 -7.30 -1.96
N TYR A 38 8.14 -6.31 -1.13
CA TYR A 38 7.20 -5.61 -0.28
C TYR A 38 6.99 -4.19 -0.76
N VAL A 39 5.76 -3.70 -0.62
CA VAL A 39 5.40 -2.31 -0.92
C VAL A 39 4.69 -1.69 0.27
N GLU A 40 5.07 -0.48 0.62
CA GLU A 40 4.37 0.38 1.57
C GLU A 40 3.36 1.23 0.80
N LEU A 41 2.11 1.15 1.22
CA LEU A 41 0.99 1.70 0.49
C LEU A 41 0.15 2.60 1.40
N ILE A 42 -0.32 3.70 0.84
CA ILE A 42 -1.48 4.43 1.36
C ILE A 42 -2.69 4.09 0.49
N VAL A 43 -3.75 3.62 1.14
CA VAL A 43 -5.08 3.47 0.54
C VAL A 43 -5.94 4.66 0.94
N ARG A 44 -6.64 5.25 -0.02
CA ARG A 44 -7.67 6.25 0.22
C ARG A 44 -9.01 5.76 -0.32
N VAL A 45 -10.06 5.99 0.44
CA VAL A 45 -11.44 5.69 0.03
C VAL A 45 -12.31 6.92 0.28
N LYS A 46 -13.14 7.26 -0.71
CA LYS A 46 -14.10 8.36 -0.63
C LYS A 46 -15.42 7.87 -0.04
N HIS A 47 -15.94 8.60 0.93
CA HIS A 47 -17.27 8.43 1.52
C HIS A 47 -17.99 9.79 1.46
N GLY A 48 -18.74 10.03 0.39
CA GLY A 48 -19.30 11.36 0.12
C GLY A 48 -18.20 12.41 -0.05
N GLN A 49 -18.15 13.40 0.85
CA GLN A 49 -17.12 14.45 0.87
C GLN A 49 -15.88 14.06 1.68
N ASP A 50 -15.96 13.02 2.51
CA ASP A 50 -14.87 12.60 3.37
C ASP A 50 -13.94 11.61 2.65
N ILE A 51 -12.64 11.74 2.93
CA ILE A 51 -11.63 10.80 2.44
C ILE A 51 -11.00 10.12 3.65
N LYS A 52 -11.24 8.82 3.80
CA LYS A 52 -10.53 8.00 4.79
C LYS A 52 -9.21 7.53 4.20
N ARG A 53 -8.18 7.46 5.03
CA ARG A 53 -6.81 7.12 4.65
C ARG A 53 -6.27 6.04 5.56
N GLY A 54 -5.57 5.08 4.97
CA GLY A 54 -4.97 3.98 5.69
C GLY A 54 -3.61 3.67 5.09
N MET A 55 -2.67 3.25 5.93
CA MET A 55 -1.35 2.81 5.52
C MET A 55 -1.14 1.37 5.91
N PHE A 56 -0.51 0.60 5.04
CA PHE A 56 -0.11 -0.77 5.34
C PHE A 56 1.03 -1.20 4.42
N VAL A 57 1.75 -2.22 4.86
CA VAL A 57 2.76 -2.89 4.03
C VAL A 57 2.16 -4.17 3.47
N ALA A 58 2.40 -4.44 2.20
CA ALA A 58 1.94 -5.64 1.53
C ALA A 58 3.08 -6.35 0.81
N LYS A 59 3.03 -7.68 0.82
CA LYS A 59 3.88 -8.51 -0.04
C LYS A 59 3.22 -8.65 -1.41
N LEU A 60 3.99 -8.43 -2.48
CA LEU A 60 3.57 -8.74 -3.83
C LEU A 60 3.54 -10.27 -4.02
N VAL A 61 2.36 -10.80 -4.26
CA VAL A 61 2.15 -12.22 -4.60
C VAL A 61 1.82 -12.37 -6.09
N ASP A 62 1.56 -13.60 -6.53
CA ASP A 62 1.28 -13.91 -7.93
C ASP A 62 0.22 -12.95 -8.54
N LYS A 63 0.45 -12.59 -9.81
CA LYS A 63 -0.34 -11.62 -10.59
C LYS A 63 -0.43 -10.22 -9.98
N GLY A 64 0.39 -9.90 -8.97
CA GLY A 64 0.38 -8.60 -8.29
C GLY A 64 -0.86 -8.39 -7.43
N ASN A 65 -1.52 -9.46 -6.98
CA ASN A 65 -2.68 -9.34 -6.11
C ASN A 65 -2.24 -8.87 -4.72
N ILE A 66 -2.94 -7.90 -4.13
CA ILE A 66 -2.66 -7.37 -2.79
C ILE A 66 -3.93 -7.47 -1.95
N THR A 67 -3.78 -7.96 -0.72
CA THR A 67 -4.90 -8.03 0.23
C THR A 67 -4.80 -6.88 1.22
N ILE A 68 -5.85 -6.07 1.29
CA ILE A 68 -5.95 -5.00 2.30
C ILE A 68 -6.29 -5.68 3.65
N PRO A 69 -5.55 -5.38 4.73
CA PRO A 69 -5.81 -5.95 6.05
C PRO A 69 -7.27 -5.81 6.46
N LYS A 70 -7.87 -6.89 6.97
CA LYS A 70 -9.30 -6.92 7.30
C LYS A 70 -9.70 -5.77 8.24
N GLY A 71 -8.97 -5.58 9.33
CA GLY A 71 -9.26 -4.50 10.28
C GLY A 71 -9.24 -3.11 9.64
N LEU A 72 -8.25 -2.84 8.76
CA LEU A 72 -8.21 -1.59 8.02
C LEU A 72 -9.43 -1.41 7.12
N ARG A 73 -9.85 -2.47 6.41
CA ARG A 73 -11.04 -2.43 5.56
C ARG A 73 -12.29 -2.14 6.37
N ASP A 74 -12.45 -2.81 7.51
CA ASP A 74 -13.61 -2.68 8.37
C ASP A 74 -13.71 -1.23 8.92
N GLU A 75 -12.60 -0.67 9.41
CA GLU A 75 -12.54 0.72 9.92
C GLU A 75 -12.74 1.78 8.82
N MET A 76 -12.23 1.50 7.63
CA MET A 76 -12.36 2.40 6.48
C MET A 76 -13.68 2.22 5.72
N GLY A 77 -14.50 1.21 6.02
CA GLY A 77 -15.71 0.90 5.25
C GLY A 77 -15.40 0.53 3.79
N ILE A 78 -14.33 -0.24 3.57
CA ILE A 78 -13.95 -0.74 2.23
C ILE A 78 -14.61 -2.09 1.99
N GLU A 79 -15.47 -2.15 0.99
CA GLU A 79 -16.26 -3.32 0.64
C GLU A 79 -15.87 -3.88 -0.73
N LYS A 80 -16.49 -4.99 -1.11
CA LYS A 80 -16.41 -5.50 -2.48
C LYS A 80 -16.94 -4.43 -3.43
N ASP A 81 -16.29 -4.29 -4.57
CA ASP A 81 -16.63 -3.34 -5.63
C ASP A 81 -16.36 -1.86 -5.29
N SER A 82 -15.86 -1.54 -4.08
CA SER A 82 -15.35 -0.20 -3.77
C SER A 82 -14.21 0.20 -4.72
N VAL A 83 -14.20 1.47 -5.13
CA VAL A 83 -13.07 2.07 -5.86
C VAL A 83 -12.20 2.83 -4.87
N ILE A 84 -10.93 2.45 -4.80
CA ILE A 84 -9.93 3.04 -3.90
C ILE A 84 -8.82 3.69 -4.71
N GLU A 85 -8.23 4.75 -4.16
CA GLU A 85 -6.99 5.35 -4.65
C GLU A 85 -5.82 4.75 -3.87
N ILE A 86 -4.79 4.32 -4.57
CA ILE A 86 -3.57 3.74 -4.00
C ILE A 86 -2.40 4.67 -4.31
N LEU A 87 -1.63 4.99 -3.27
CA LEU A 87 -0.33 5.62 -3.37
C LEU A 87 0.75 4.63 -2.95
N VAL A 88 1.77 4.47 -3.78
CA VAL A 88 2.94 3.65 -3.46
C VAL A 88 4.00 4.54 -2.86
N ILE A 89 4.27 4.36 -1.56
CA ILE A 89 5.19 5.23 -0.81
C ILE A 89 6.62 4.73 -0.89
N LYS A 90 6.79 3.42 -0.77
CA LYS A 90 8.09 2.78 -0.79
C LYS A 90 7.99 1.36 -1.33
N ALA A 91 9.05 0.93 -1.98
CA ALA A 91 9.25 -0.46 -2.37
C ALA A 91 10.49 -1.02 -1.67
N TYR A 92 10.40 -2.27 -1.25
CA TYR A 92 11.47 -3.04 -0.63
C TYR A 92 11.69 -4.28 -1.48
N ARG A 93 12.73 -4.24 -2.31
CA ARG A 93 13.08 -5.36 -3.17
C ARG A 93 13.86 -6.38 -2.35
N ILE A 94 13.42 -7.63 -2.36
CA ILE A 94 14.08 -8.68 -1.58
C ILE A 94 15.53 -8.88 -2.05
N LYS A 95 15.79 -8.77 -3.36
CA LYS A 95 17.13 -8.90 -3.93
C LYS A 95 18.13 -7.82 -3.48
N ASP A 96 17.63 -6.64 -3.09
CA ASP A 96 18.45 -5.50 -2.66
C ASP A 96 18.70 -5.50 -1.15
N LEU A 97 18.05 -6.39 -0.41
CA LEU A 97 18.24 -6.56 1.02
C LEU A 97 19.43 -7.52 1.25
N PHE A 98 20.56 -7.02 1.80
CA PHE A 98 21.71 -7.81 2.27
C PHE A 98 21.83 -7.85 3.82
N GLY A 99 22.05 -9.02 4.47
CA GLY A 99 22.16 -9.19 5.94
C GLY A 99 21.12 -10.09 6.65
N ASP A 100 20.88 -9.86 7.95
CA ASP A 100 20.01 -10.70 8.81
C ASP A 100 18.52 -10.30 8.68
N HIS A 101 17.93 -10.69 7.56
CA HIS A 101 16.64 -10.21 7.03
C HIS A 101 15.39 -10.64 7.78
N SER A 102 15.53 -11.61 8.67
CA SER A 102 14.39 -12.15 9.40
C SER A 102 13.71 -11.05 10.23
N ASN A 103 14.48 -10.10 10.78
CA ASN A 103 13.93 -9.03 11.62
C ASN A 103 13.21 -7.92 10.84
N LEU A 104 13.74 -7.47 9.71
CA LEU A 104 13.06 -6.47 8.87
C LEU A 104 11.77 -7.06 8.26
N ILE A 105 11.85 -8.28 7.73
CA ILE A 105 10.68 -8.97 7.17
C ILE A 105 9.67 -9.27 8.28
N LYS A 106 10.11 -9.71 9.47
CA LYS A 106 9.24 -9.84 10.64
C LYS A 106 8.59 -8.50 10.98
N GLN A 107 9.34 -7.41 11.09
CA GLN A 107 8.78 -6.08 11.38
C GLN A 107 7.77 -5.65 10.32
N LEU A 108 8.07 -5.78 9.04
CA LEU A 108 7.14 -5.45 7.95
C LEU A 108 5.89 -6.33 7.96
N SER A 109 6.02 -7.61 8.29
CA SER A 109 4.88 -8.54 8.43
C SER A 109 4.07 -8.34 9.71
N LEU A 110 4.71 -7.84 10.78
CA LEU A 110 4.11 -7.54 12.09
C LEU A 110 3.50 -6.14 12.13
N SER A 111 3.90 -5.27 11.19
CA SER A 111 3.39 -3.91 11.06
C SER A 111 1.91 -3.97 10.73
N LYS A 112 1.10 -3.91 11.79
CA LYS A 112 -0.32 -3.62 11.71
C LYS A 112 -0.48 -2.35 10.89
N TYR A 113 -1.53 -2.35 10.09
CA TYR A 113 -1.96 -1.16 9.37
C TYR A 113 -2.14 0.04 10.32
N LYS A 114 -2.14 1.25 9.76
CA LYS A 114 -2.38 2.49 10.49
C LYS A 114 -3.45 3.33 9.79
N LEU A 115 -4.46 3.80 10.51
CA LEU A 115 -5.33 4.86 10.01
C LEU A 115 -4.56 6.18 9.99
N LEU A 116 -4.68 6.94 8.91
CA LEU A 116 -3.98 8.21 8.75
C LEU A 116 -4.94 9.39 8.80
N THR A 117 -4.53 10.44 9.50
CA THR A 117 -5.08 11.79 9.33
C THR A 117 -4.51 12.45 8.05
N PRO A 118 -5.17 13.49 7.51
CA PRO A 118 -4.64 14.24 6.38
C PRO A 118 -3.28 14.91 6.63
N GLU A 119 -2.97 15.20 7.89
CA GLU A 119 -1.69 15.80 8.29
C GLU A 119 -0.58 14.77 8.34
N GLU A 120 -0.84 13.58 8.89
CA GLU A 120 0.12 12.49 8.91
C GLU A 120 0.46 12.02 7.50
N GLU A 121 -0.54 11.90 6.62
CA GLU A 121 -0.28 11.60 5.22
C GLU A 121 0.62 12.65 4.57
N ARG A 122 0.35 13.94 4.81
CA ARG A 122 1.19 15.02 4.25
C ARG A 122 2.63 14.93 4.74
N LYS A 123 2.84 14.57 6.01
CA LYS A 123 4.19 14.36 6.57
C LYS A 123 4.92 13.15 5.96
N LEU A 124 4.19 12.13 5.51
CA LEU A 124 4.78 10.96 4.83
C LEU A 124 5.19 11.27 3.38
N LEU A 125 4.53 12.26 2.76
CA LEU A 125 4.76 12.73 1.39
C LEU A 125 5.59 14.03 1.33
N SER A 126 6.14 14.50 2.45
CA SER A 126 7.01 15.67 2.55
C SER A 126 8.44 15.26 2.83
#